data_AF-A0A8T2NFD1-F1
#
_entry.id   AF-A0A8T2NFD1-F1
#
_cell.length_a   1.000
_cell.length_b   1.000
_cell.length_c   1.000
_cell.angle_alpha   90.00
_cell.angle_beta   90.00
_cell.angle_gamma   90.00
#
_symmetry.space_group_name_H-M   'P 1'
#
loop_
_entity.id
_entity.type
_entity.pdbx_description
1 polymer ?
#
loop_
_entity_poly.entity_id
_entity_poly.type
_entity_poly.pdbx_seq_one_letter_code
_entity_poly.pdbx_strand_id
1 'polypeptide(L)'
;MRFRIYKRKVFILTLVVLACAFAFWSSGKQKKKFPGNDPKDCPRDIPKKDALKLGCINAEYPDSFGHYREAKFSQTKHHWWWKLHFVWERVKALKDHKGLVLLIEEDHYLSPDFYYVLKLMESLKTDQCPECDIISLGAYSHIGYSSKTNKVEVKAWKSTEHNMGMAMNRETYQNLIQCTDVFCTYDDYNWDWSLQHLTVTCLPEFWKVMVSEAPRIFHAGDCGMHHKKACKPTSQRTKIESILQSSSSQLFPKSLLMIKRLPAVGVSPHVKNGGWGDIRDHELCKSYRRLQ
;
A
#
# COMPACT_ATOMS: atom_id res chain seq x y z
N MET A 1 -0.19 26.07 25.70
CA MET A 1 0.29 24.78 26.28
C MET A 1 -0.26 23.49 25.61
N ARG A 2 -1.20 23.53 24.65
CA ARG A 2 -1.78 22.31 24.03
C ARG A 2 -0.95 21.66 22.89
N PHE A 3 0.00 22.37 22.29
CA PHE A 3 0.82 21.86 21.16
C PHE A 3 1.93 20.88 21.57
N ARG A 4 2.44 20.96 22.81
CA ARG A 4 3.58 20.13 23.27
C ARG A 4 3.16 18.69 23.60
N ILE A 5 1.89 18.48 23.95
CA ILE A 5 1.31 17.17 24.29
C ILE A 5 1.03 16.34 23.01
N TYR A 6 0.62 17.00 21.92
CA TYR A 6 0.39 16.34 20.62
C TYR A 6 1.68 15.71 20.06
N LYS A 7 2.81 16.44 20.09
CA LYS A 7 4.09 15.92 19.60
C LYS A 7 4.56 14.67 20.35
N ARG A 8 4.41 14.62 21.68
CA ARG A 8 4.78 13.44 22.48
C ARG A 8 3.89 12.23 22.21
N LYS A 9 2.57 12.41 22.10
CA LYS A 9 1.63 11.30 21.84
C LYS A 9 1.79 10.72 20.44
N VAL A 10 2.02 11.57 19.42
CA VAL A 10 2.29 11.13 18.04
C VAL A 10 3.60 10.36 17.96
N PHE A 11 4.67 10.85 18.61
CA PHE A 11 5.99 10.20 18.58
C PHE A 11 5.99 8.81 19.26
N ILE A 12 5.26 8.65 20.36
CA ILE A 12 5.12 7.36 21.06
C ILE A 12 4.32 6.36 20.22
N LEU A 13 3.27 6.80 19.53
CA LEU A 13 2.48 5.93 18.67
C LEU A 13 3.29 5.42 17.46
N THR A 14 4.06 6.31 16.83
CA THR A 14 4.95 5.94 15.72
C THR A 14 6.03 4.94 16.16
N LEU A 15 6.62 5.12 17.35
CA LEU A 15 7.62 4.21 17.91
C LEU A 15 7.06 2.81 18.21
N VAL A 16 5.83 2.70 18.71
CA VAL A 16 5.22 1.40 19.03
C VAL A 16 4.89 0.60 17.76
N VAL A 17 4.37 1.27 16.72
CA VAL A 17 4.08 0.62 15.42
C VAL A 17 5.38 0.15 14.75
N LEU A 18 6.43 0.97 14.80
CA LEU A 18 7.76 0.58 14.31
C LEU A 18 8.33 -0.59 15.13
N ALA A 19 8.24 -0.59 16.46
CA ALA A 19 8.76 -1.68 17.28
C ALA A 19 8.06 -3.03 17.02
N CYS A 20 6.74 -3.04 16.82
CA CYS A 20 5.99 -4.24 16.47
C CYS A 20 6.33 -4.74 15.05
N ALA A 21 6.50 -3.84 14.09
CA ALA A 21 6.94 -4.20 12.73
C ALA A 21 8.38 -4.76 12.74
N PHE A 22 9.28 -4.17 13.52
CA PHE A 22 10.65 -4.65 13.67
C PHE A 22 10.72 -6.03 14.34
N ALA A 23 9.90 -6.32 15.36
CA ALA A 23 9.92 -7.61 16.04
C ALA A 23 9.38 -8.78 15.17
N PHE A 24 8.41 -8.51 14.30
CA PHE A 24 7.81 -9.55 13.45
C PHE A 24 8.54 -9.72 12.11
N TRP A 25 9.03 -8.62 11.51
CA TRP A 25 9.48 -8.59 10.10
C TRP A 25 10.93 -8.15 9.87
N SER A 26 11.64 -7.60 10.86
CA SER A 26 13.04 -7.16 10.67
C SER A 26 13.99 -8.36 10.54
N SER A 27 14.45 -8.59 9.31
CA SER A 27 15.38 -9.65 8.93
C SER A 27 16.77 -9.08 8.67
N GLY A 28 17.50 -8.70 9.72
CA GLY A 28 18.97 -8.61 9.62
C GLY A 28 19.63 -9.98 9.45
N LYS A 29 18.91 -11.05 9.84
CA LYS A 29 19.22 -12.46 9.56
C LYS A 29 17.90 -13.13 9.17
N GLN A 30 17.73 -13.52 7.91
CA GLN A 30 16.55 -14.28 7.53
C GLN A 30 16.49 -15.56 8.37
N LYS A 31 15.37 -15.76 9.09
CA LYS A 31 15.16 -16.94 9.93
C LYS A 31 15.32 -18.18 9.03
N LYS A 32 16.05 -19.20 9.50
CA LYS A 32 16.25 -20.48 8.77
C LYS A 32 15.00 -21.39 8.82
N LYS A 33 13.82 -20.79 8.86
CA LYS A 33 12.49 -21.40 8.98
C LYS A 33 11.48 -20.42 8.41
N PHE A 34 10.36 -20.92 7.90
CA PHE A 34 9.22 -20.11 7.48
C PHE A 34 8.79 -19.09 8.57
N PRO A 35 8.47 -17.82 8.23
CA PRO A 35 8.39 -17.22 6.89
C PRO A 35 9.72 -16.73 6.30
N GLY A 36 10.87 -17.02 6.94
CA GLY A 36 12.19 -16.87 6.31
C GLY A 36 12.46 -18.00 5.29
N ASN A 37 13.73 -18.28 5.00
CA ASN A 37 14.11 -19.38 4.11
C ASN A 37 14.34 -20.64 4.94
N ASP A 38 13.47 -21.63 4.81
CA ASP A 38 13.73 -22.95 5.39
C ASP A 38 14.76 -23.69 4.51
N PRO A 39 15.82 -24.30 5.08
CA PRO A 39 16.77 -25.10 4.31
C PRO A 39 16.14 -26.23 3.49
N LYS A 40 14.90 -26.64 3.80
CA LYS A 40 14.14 -27.66 3.06
C LYS A 40 13.17 -27.09 2.01
N ASP A 41 13.13 -25.77 1.83
CA ASP A 41 12.37 -25.14 0.74
C ASP A 41 12.93 -25.56 -0.63
N CYS A 42 12.05 -25.71 -1.61
CA CYS A 42 12.47 -25.96 -2.99
C CYS A 42 13.24 -24.77 -3.55
N PRO A 43 14.35 -24.99 -4.29
CA PRO A 43 14.98 -23.92 -5.06
C PRO A 43 13.98 -23.25 -6.01
N ARG A 44 14.03 -21.92 -6.13
CA ARG A 44 13.06 -21.14 -6.90
C ARG A 44 12.75 -21.73 -8.29
N ASP A 45 13.79 -22.05 -9.05
CA ASP A 45 13.67 -22.39 -10.48
C ASP A 45 13.79 -23.90 -10.77
N ILE A 46 13.73 -24.76 -9.73
CA ILE A 46 13.75 -26.22 -9.96
C ILE A 46 12.44 -26.64 -10.66
N PRO A 47 12.48 -27.49 -11.71
CA PRO A 47 11.25 -28.00 -12.32
C PRO A 47 10.40 -28.80 -11.32
N LYS A 48 9.07 -28.70 -11.39
CA LYS A 48 8.15 -29.39 -10.46
C LYS A 48 8.40 -30.89 -10.33
N LYS A 49 8.68 -31.56 -11.44
CA LYS A 49 9.00 -33.00 -11.45
C LYS A 49 10.20 -33.33 -10.59
N ASP A 50 11.22 -32.47 -10.58
CA ASP A 50 12.45 -32.70 -9.83
C ASP A 50 12.31 -32.23 -8.37
N ALA A 51 11.51 -31.18 -8.11
CA ALA A 51 11.11 -30.79 -6.76
C ALA A 51 10.41 -31.94 -6.00
N LEU A 52 9.48 -32.61 -6.69
CA LEU A 52 8.74 -33.76 -6.13
C LEU A 52 9.65 -34.94 -5.81
N LYS A 53 10.64 -35.22 -6.68
CA LYS A 53 11.68 -36.25 -6.42
C LYS A 53 12.61 -35.85 -5.27
N LEU A 54 12.97 -34.58 -5.18
CA LEU A 54 13.81 -34.04 -4.11
C LEU A 54 13.08 -34.10 -2.76
N GLY A 55 11.74 -34.08 -2.75
CA GLY A 55 10.94 -34.11 -1.53
C GLY A 55 11.06 -32.83 -0.71
N CYS A 56 11.34 -31.69 -1.36
CA CYS A 56 11.36 -30.38 -0.70
C CYS A 56 9.94 -29.95 -0.30
N ILE A 57 9.82 -29.18 0.78
CA ILE A 57 8.57 -29.07 1.57
C ILE A 57 7.41 -28.39 0.85
N ASN A 58 7.69 -27.58 -0.17
CA ASN A 58 6.69 -26.87 -0.95
C ASN A 58 6.62 -27.34 -2.42
N ALA A 59 7.13 -28.54 -2.74
CA ALA A 59 7.20 -29.09 -4.10
C ALA A 59 5.84 -29.18 -4.84
N GLU A 60 4.74 -29.34 -4.10
CA GLU A 60 3.41 -29.40 -4.69
C GLU A 60 2.82 -28.04 -5.06
N TYR A 61 3.40 -26.95 -4.53
CA TYR A 61 2.84 -25.60 -4.50
C TYR A 61 3.74 -24.54 -5.18
N PRO A 62 4.13 -24.71 -6.45
CA PRO A 62 4.73 -23.61 -7.21
C PRO A 62 3.68 -22.54 -7.53
N ASP A 63 4.14 -21.36 -7.92
CA ASP A 63 3.29 -20.31 -8.50
C ASP A 63 2.77 -20.70 -9.91
N SER A 64 1.93 -19.84 -10.48
CA SER A 64 1.31 -20.01 -11.81
C SER A 64 2.33 -20.10 -12.95
N PHE A 65 3.59 -19.74 -12.69
CA PHE A 65 4.69 -19.78 -13.64
C PHE A 65 5.68 -20.91 -13.36
N GLY A 66 5.39 -21.78 -12.38
CA GLY A 66 6.22 -22.93 -12.05
C GLY A 66 7.41 -22.62 -11.12
N HIS A 67 7.47 -21.42 -10.53
CA HIS A 67 8.53 -21.05 -9.59
C HIS A 67 8.12 -21.27 -8.14
N TYR A 68 9.10 -21.59 -7.28
CA TYR A 68 8.91 -21.69 -5.83
C TYR A 68 9.19 -20.37 -5.12
N ARG A 69 8.64 -20.28 -3.91
CA ARG A 69 8.71 -19.12 -3.02
C ARG A 69 10.14 -18.65 -2.75
N GLU A 70 10.34 -17.34 -2.77
CA GLU A 70 11.49 -16.67 -2.16
C GLU A 70 11.02 -15.73 -1.04
N ALA A 71 11.50 -15.95 0.19
CA ALA A 71 11.00 -15.24 1.38
C ALA A 71 11.06 -13.71 1.27
N LYS A 72 12.12 -13.18 0.63
CA LYS A 72 12.31 -11.73 0.45
C LYS A 72 11.20 -11.09 -0.39
N PHE A 73 10.64 -11.81 -1.38
CA PHE A 73 9.59 -11.28 -2.25
C PHE A 73 8.20 -11.38 -1.60
N SER A 74 7.95 -12.44 -0.83
CA SER A 74 6.70 -12.58 -0.08
C SER A 74 6.55 -11.56 1.07
N GLN A 75 7.67 -11.04 1.59
CA GLN A 75 7.68 -10.22 2.80
C GLN A 75 6.79 -8.96 2.70
N THR A 76 6.82 -8.26 1.57
CA THR A 76 6.12 -6.97 1.43
C THR A 76 4.60 -7.14 1.48
N LYS A 77 4.04 -8.12 0.77
CA LYS A 77 2.59 -8.38 0.79
C LYS A 77 2.10 -8.84 2.16
N HIS A 78 2.87 -9.68 2.83
CA HIS A 78 2.57 -10.05 4.21
C HIS A 78 2.57 -8.85 5.16
N HIS A 79 3.66 -8.07 5.16
CA HIS A 79 3.78 -6.88 6.00
C HIS A 79 2.63 -5.91 5.73
N TRP A 80 2.24 -5.74 4.46
CA TRP A 80 1.16 -4.84 4.10
C TRP A 80 -0.19 -5.28 4.68
N TRP A 81 -0.56 -6.55 4.55
CA TRP A 81 -1.83 -7.07 5.07
C TRP A 81 -1.85 -7.11 6.60
N TRP A 82 -0.75 -7.56 7.21
CA TRP A 82 -0.60 -7.57 8.67
C TRP A 82 -0.73 -6.17 9.26
N LYS A 83 0.00 -5.17 8.71
CA LYS A 83 0.00 -3.81 9.28
C LYS A 83 -1.36 -3.15 9.15
N LEU A 84 -2.07 -3.42 8.03
CA LEU A 84 -3.41 -2.91 7.81
C LEU A 84 -4.35 -3.38 8.93
N HIS A 85 -4.43 -4.69 9.18
CA HIS A 85 -5.25 -5.23 10.26
C HIS A 85 -4.79 -4.71 11.64
N PHE A 86 -3.48 -4.71 11.89
CA PHE A 86 -2.92 -4.32 13.18
C PHE A 86 -3.27 -2.88 13.56
N VAL A 87 -3.15 -1.93 12.62
CA VAL A 87 -3.46 -0.51 12.86
C VAL A 87 -4.93 -0.31 13.20
N TRP A 88 -5.84 -0.97 12.50
CA TRP A 88 -7.28 -0.79 12.69
C TRP A 88 -7.84 -1.50 13.93
N GLU A 89 -7.25 -2.62 14.34
CA GLU A 89 -7.84 -3.51 15.35
C GLU A 89 -6.99 -3.68 16.62
N ARG A 90 -5.67 -3.47 16.56
CA ARG A 90 -4.75 -3.83 17.65
C ARG A 90 -4.09 -2.65 18.33
N VAL A 91 -3.98 -1.51 17.65
CA VAL A 91 -3.41 -0.30 18.24
C VAL A 91 -4.42 0.32 19.20
N LYS A 92 -4.21 0.11 20.51
CA LYS A 92 -5.11 0.58 21.59
C LYS A 92 -5.48 2.08 21.51
N ALA A 93 -4.54 2.93 21.09
CA ALA A 93 -4.77 4.36 20.97
C ALA A 93 -5.67 4.75 19.79
N LEU A 94 -5.90 3.82 18.85
CA LEU A 94 -6.80 3.97 17.70
C LEU A 94 -8.12 3.21 17.91
N LYS A 95 -8.40 2.75 19.14
CA LYS A 95 -9.69 2.15 19.48
C LYS A 95 -10.80 3.15 19.13
N ASP A 96 -11.81 2.67 18.39
CA ASP A 96 -12.95 3.47 17.92
C ASP A 96 -12.59 4.68 17.04
N HIS A 97 -11.38 4.70 16.44
CA HIS A 97 -10.98 5.74 15.48
C HIS A 97 -11.95 5.79 14.30
N LYS A 98 -12.50 6.98 14.05
CA LYS A 98 -13.51 7.26 13.00
C LYS A 98 -12.95 8.00 11.79
N GLY A 99 -11.75 8.56 11.90
CA GLY A 99 -11.13 9.29 10.81
C GLY A 99 -10.45 8.36 9.80
N LEU A 100 -9.69 8.96 8.90
CA LEU A 100 -8.87 8.24 7.94
C LEU A 100 -7.60 7.66 8.57
N VAL A 101 -7.11 6.56 7.98
CA VAL A 101 -5.74 6.07 8.14
C VAL A 101 -5.04 6.23 6.79
N LEU A 102 -3.95 6.99 6.76
CA LEU A 102 -3.13 7.24 5.57
C LEU A 102 -1.95 6.24 5.55
N LEU A 103 -1.87 5.44 4.49
CA LEU A 103 -0.80 4.47 4.26
C LEU A 103 0.28 5.08 3.34
N ILE A 104 1.52 5.07 3.81
CA ILE A 104 2.70 5.55 3.08
C ILE A 104 3.86 4.55 3.21
N GLU A 105 4.84 4.66 2.32
CA GLU A 105 6.07 3.87 2.31
C GLU A 105 7.27 4.76 2.69
N GLU A 106 8.39 4.13 3.04
CA GLU A 106 9.56 4.82 3.62
C GLU A 106 10.30 5.74 2.65
N ASP A 107 10.10 5.52 1.35
CA ASP A 107 10.66 6.30 0.26
C ASP A 107 9.67 7.31 -0.32
N HIS A 108 8.58 7.59 0.39
CA HIS A 108 7.69 8.70 0.06
C HIS A 108 8.16 10.04 0.65
N TYR A 109 7.92 11.11 -0.10
CA TYR A 109 8.07 12.50 0.33
C TYR A 109 6.71 13.18 0.32
N LEU A 110 6.32 13.84 1.42
CA LEU A 110 5.03 14.54 1.54
C LEU A 110 5.21 16.05 1.31
N SER A 111 4.27 16.68 0.59
CA SER A 111 4.26 18.14 0.42
C SER A 111 3.96 18.85 1.76
N PRO A 112 4.36 20.12 1.93
CA PRO A 112 4.09 20.87 3.17
C PRO A 112 2.60 21.01 3.53
N ASP A 113 1.71 20.96 2.54
CA ASP A 113 0.27 21.12 2.70
C ASP A 113 -0.51 19.79 2.69
N PHE A 114 0.15 18.62 2.66
CA PHE A 114 -0.51 17.32 2.46
C PHE A 114 -1.67 17.08 3.44
N TYR A 115 -1.47 17.37 4.73
CA TYR A 115 -2.47 17.15 5.76
C TYR A 115 -3.60 18.17 5.69
N TYR A 116 -3.31 19.39 5.27
CA TYR A 116 -4.32 20.41 5.06
C TYR A 116 -5.24 20.02 3.90
N VAL A 117 -4.66 19.60 2.78
CA VAL A 117 -5.40 19.14 1.60
C VAL A 117 -6.16 17.86 1.86
N LEU A 118 -5.58 16.89 2.59
CA LEU A 118 -6.28 15.65 2.96
C LEU A 118 -7.61 15.93 3.70
N LYS A 119 -7.63 16.90 4.62
CA LYS A 119 -8.86 17.29 5.33
C LYS A 119 -9.89 17.93 4.40
N LEU A 120 -9.45 18.75 3.44
CA LEU A 120 -10.34 19.30 2.42
C LEU A 120 -10.91 18.19 1.52
N MET A 121 -10.09 17.21 1.15
CA MET A 121 -10.52 16.04 0.37
C MET A 121 -11.51 15.17 1.14
N GLU A 122 -11.30 14.95 2.44
CA GLU A 122 -12.23 14.20 3.31
C GLU A 122 -13.61 14.88 3.40
N SER A 123 -13.64 16.20 3.59
CA SER A 123 -14.89 16.98 3.56
C SER A 123 -15.56 16.88 2.19
N LEU A 124 -14.81 17.14 1.11
CA LEU A 124 -15.34 17.12 -0.25
C LEU A 124 -15.86 15.74 -0.67
N LYS A 125 -15.19 14.66 -0.24
CA LYS A 125 -15.65 13.28 -0.41
C LYS A 125 -17.00 13.09 0.27
N THR A 126 -17.12 13.52 1.53
CA THR A 126 -18.35 13.39 2.32
C THR A 126 -19.51 14.15 1.66
N ASP A 127 -19.25 15.36 1.17
CA ASP A 127 -20.28 16.25 0.65
C ASP A 127 -20.69 15.94 -0.81
N GLN A 128 -19.75 15.50 -1.65
CA GLN A 128 -19.95 15.45 -3.11
C GLN A 128 -19.53 14.14 -3.79
N CYS A 129 -18.85 13.24 -3.08
CA CYS A 129 -18.51 11.89 -3.58
C CYS A 129 -18.72 10.81 -2.50
N PRO A 130 -19.95 10.61 -2.01
CA PRO A 130 -20.24 9.53 -1.06
C PRO A 130 -19.90 8.15 -1.66
N GLU A 131 -19.91 8.01 -2.98
CA GLU A 131 -19.53 6.80 -3.71
C GLU A 131 -18.01 6.57 -3.81
N CYS A 132 -17.17 7.54 -3.43
CA CYS A 132 -15.72 7.34 -3.40
C CYS A 132 -15.34 6.46 -2.21
N ASP A 133 -14.53 5.43 -2.43
CA ASP A 133 -14.10 4.50 -1.38
C ASP A 133 -12.86 4.99 -0.63
N ILE A 134 -11.91 5.58 -1.36
CA ILE A 134 -10.61 6.01 -0.84
C ILE A 134 -10.17 7.37 -1.39
N ILE A 135 -9.21 7.97 -0.70
CA ILE A 135 -8.49 9.16 -1.15
C ILE A 135 -7.05 8.74 -1.48
N SER A 136 -6.48 9.29 -2.55
CA SER A 136 -5.04 9.22 -2.83
C SER A 136 -4.44 10.62 -2.85
N LEU A 137 -3.30 10.80 -2.18
CA LEU A 137 -2.60 12.08 -2.17
C LEU A 137 -1.93 12.42 -3.51
N GLY A 138 -1.85 11.50 -4.47
CA GLY A 138 -1.32 11.79 -5.79
C GLY A 138 -1.04 10.54 -6.61
N ALA A 139 -0.83 10.74 -7.91
CA ALA A 139 -0.41 9.72 -8.85
C ALA A 139 0.99 9.99 -9.42
N TYR A 140 1.63 8.99 -10.02
CA TYR A 140 2.98 9.05 -10.63
C TYR A 140 3.12 9.98 -11.86
N SER A 141 2.16 10.87 -12.11
CA SER A 141 2.12 11.73 -13.30
C SER A 141 3.17 12.86 -13.29
N HIS A 142 3.47 13.41 -14.47
CA HIS A 142 4.36 14.56 -14.62
C HIS A 142 3.92 15.73 -13.75
N ILE A 143 4.86 16.22 -12.95
CA ILE A 143 4.63 17.16 -11.87
C ILE A 143 4.39 18.57 -12.43
N GLY A 144 3.14 18.86 -12.76
CA GLY A 144 2.68 20.20 -13.12
C GLY A 144 1.73 20.72 -12.05
N TYR A 145 2.20 21.63 -11.19
CA TYR A 145 1.37 22.25 -10.16
C TYR A 145 0.47 23.37 -10.72
N SER A 146 0.92 24.04 -11.78
CA SER A 146 0.23 25.18 -12.38
C SER A 146 -1.22 24.83 -12.72
N SER A 147 -2.17 25.58 -12.15
CA SER A 147 -3.63 25.42 -12.31
C SER A 147 -4.24 24.10 -11.83
N LYS A 148 -3.50 23.29 -11.07
CA LYS A 148 -3.93 21.98 -10.56
C LYS A 148 -3.93 21.85 -9.04
N THR A 149 -3.31 22.78 -8.30
CA THR A 149 -3.15 22.65 -6.85
C THR A 149 -4.45 22.61 -6.07
N ASN A 150 -5.53 23.19 -6.59
CA ASN A 150 -6.86 23.16 -5.97
C ASN A 150 -7.81 22.15 -6.63
N LYS A 151 -7.31 21.19 -7.43
CA LYS A 151 -8.15 20.23 -8.14
C LYS A 151 -7.94 18.80 -7.66
N VAL A 152 -9.03 18.05 -7.64
CA VAL A 152 -9.05 16.62 -7.41
C VAL A 152 -9.83 15.92 -8.51
N GLU A 153 -9.41 14.72 -8.86
CA GLU A 153 -10.10 13.87 -9.83
C GLU A 153 -10.74 12.67 -9.12
N VAL A 154 -11.91 12.26 -9.58
CA VAL A 154 -12.52 10.96 -9.19
C VAL A 154 -12.33 9.98 -10.34
N LYS A 155 -11.63 8.88 -10.06
CA LYS A 155 -11.27 7.84 -11.02
C LYS A 155 -11.57 6.45 -10.48
N ALA A 156 -11.60 5.45 -11.34
CA ALA A 156 -11.45 4.08 -10.89
C ALA A 156 -10.03 3.88 -10.33
N TRP A 157 -9.92 3.23 -9.17
CA TRP A 157 -8.62 2.97 -8.55
C TRP A 157 -7.81 2.01 -9.42
N LYS A 158 -6.53 2.35 -9.52
CA LYS A 158 -5.54 1.58 -10.29
C LYS A 158 -4.26 1.44 -9.48
N SER A 159 -3.76 0.22 -9.33
CA SER A 159 -2.52 -0.07 -8.60
C SER A 159 -1.35 0.79 -9.08
N THR A 160 -1.14 0.87 -10.40
CA THR A 160 -0.02 1.60 -11.03
C THR A 160 -0.09 3.12 -10.92
N GLU A 161 -1.25 3.68 -10.56
CA GLU A 161 -1.46 5.12 -10.50
C GLU A 161 -1.69 5.60 -9.07
N HIS A 162 -2.33 4.80 -8.21
CA HIS A 162 -2.96 5.28 -6.97
C HIS A 162 -2.57 4.48 -5.71
N ASN A 163 -1.49 3.69 -5.76
CA ASN A 163 -0.96 2.95 -4.61
C ASN A 163 -0.20 3.85 -3.61
N MET A 164 0.12 5.10 -3.95
CA MET A 164 0.78 6.05 -3.06
C MET A 164 -0.20 6.88 -2.25
N GLY A 165 0.04 6.97 -0.94
CA GLY A 165 -0.69 7.89 -0.06
C GLY A 165 -2.18 7.58 -0.01
N MET A 166 -2.52 6.29 0.08
CA MET A 166 -3.90 5.82 0.18
C MET A 166 -4.45 6.09 1.57
N ALA A 167 -5.52 6.87 1.65
CA ALA A 167 -6.27 7.12 2.86
C ALA A 167 -7.63 6.43 2.79
N MET A 168 -7.92 5.63 3.82
CA MET A 168 -9.17 4.87 3.94
C MET A 168 -9.80 5.08 5.30
N ASN A 169 -11.13 5.01 5.37
CA ASN A 169 -11.87 5.00 6.63
C ASN A 169 -12.09 3.55 7.10
N ARG A 170 -12.76 3.40 8.25
CA ARG A 170 -13.05 2.09 8.85
C ARG A 170 -13.95 1.22 7.98
N GLU A 171 -14.94 1.81 7.31
CA GLU A 171 -15.87 1.10 6.43
C GLU A 171 -15.14 0.47 5.23
N THR A 172 -14.29 1.24 4.54
CA THR A 172 -13.48 0.71 3.43
C THR A 172 -12.55 -0.41 3.90
N TYR A 173 -11.93 -0.27 5.07
CA TYR A 173 -11.14 -1.35 5.67
C TYR A 173 -11.99 -2.61 5.97
N GLN A 174 -13.21 -2.44 6.49
CA GLN A 174 -14.12 -3.56 6.80
C GLN A 174 -14.54 -4.32 5.54
N ASN A 175 -14.81 -3.61 4.44
CA ASN A 175 -15.09 -4.25 3.15
C ASN A 175 -13.85 -5.00 2.64
N LEU A 176 -12.67 -4.38 2.76
CA LEU A 176 -11.42 -4.97 2.33
C LEU A 176 -11.05 -6.24 3.11
N ILE A 177 -11.18 -6.22 4.44
CA ILE A 177 -10.79 -7.35 5.30
C ILE A 177 -11.71 -8.57 5.14
N GLN A 178 -12.94 -8.39 4.64
CA GLN A 178 -13.82 -9.50 4.24
C GLN A 178 -13.24 -10.30 3.07
N CYS A 179 -12.45 -9.66 2.20
CA CYS A 179 -11.76 -10.27 1.07
C CYS A 179 -10.41 -10.92 1.43
N THR A 180 -10.16 -11.23 2.70
CA THR A 180 -8.89 -11.81 3.17
C THR A 180 -8.50 -13.08 2.43
N ASP A 181 -9.44 -14.00 2.24
CA ASP A 181 -9.11 -15.28 1.60
C ASP A 181 -8.67 -15.05 0.14
N VAL A 182 -9.41 -14.23 -0.61
CA VAL A 182 -9.07 -13.86 -1.99
C VAL A 182 -7.72 -13.14 -2.06
N PHE A 183 -7.46 -12.17 -1.18
CA PHE A 183 -6.19 -11.45 -1.14
C PHE A 183 -5.01 -12.38 -0.86
N CYS A 184 -5.18 -13.25 0.15
CA CYS A 184 -4.14 -14.13 0.65
C CYS A 184 -3.87 -15.34 -0.24
N THR A 185 -4.78 -15.73 -1.13
CA THR A 185 -4.56 -16.85 -2.07
C THR A 185 -4.37 -16.41 -3.52
N TYR A 186 -4.62 -15.15 -3.86
CA TYR A 186 -4.34 -14.64 -5.19
C TYR A 186 -2.83 -14.66 -5.45
N ASP A 187 -2.44 -15.36 -6.52
CA ASP A 187 -1.05 -15.63 -6.87
C ASP A 187 -0.37 -14.40 -7.51
N ASP A 188 -0.18 -13.38 -6.67
CA ASP A 188 0.59 -12.18 -6.94
C ASP A 188 1.24 -11.70 -5.64
N TYR A 189 2.56 -11.69 -5.58
CA TYR A 189 3.31 -11.25 -4.39
C TYR A 189 3.26 -9.74 -4.16
N ASN A 190 2.68 -8.96 -5.08
CA ASN A 190 2.51 -7.52 -4.92
C ASN A 190 1.17 -7.23 -4.24
N TRP A 191 1.20 -6.44 -3.17
CA TRP A 191 0.00 -6.10 -2.41
C TRP A 191 -0.98 -5.26 -3.23
N ASP A 192 -0.49 -4.32 -4.03
CA ASP A 192 -1.29 -3.39 -4.82
C ASP A 192 -1.94 -4.07 -6.04
N TRP A 193 -1.23 -4.96 -6.74
CA TRP A 193 -1.85 -5.81 -7.77
C TRP A 193 -2.86 -6.79 -7.17
N SER A 194 -2.62 -7.28 -5.97
CA SER A 194 -3.61 -8.08 -5.23
C SER A 194 -4.85 -7.24 -4.90
N LEU A 195 -4.70 -5.96 -4.48
CA LEU A 195 -5.85 -5.06 -4.30
C LEU A 195 -6.59 -4.80 -5.62
N GLN A 196 -5.87 -4.61 -6.74
CA GLN A 196 -6.47 -4.44 -8.06
C GLN A 196 -7.33 -5.64 -8.45
N HIS A 197 -6.90 -6.84 -8.07
CA HIS A 197 -7.70 -8.04 -8.27
C HIS A 197 -8.98 -8.01 -7.40
N LEU A 198 -8.88 -7.60 -6.13
CA LEU A 198 -10.04 -7.52 -5.26
C LEU A 198 -11.13 -6.57 -5.77
N THR A 199 -10.76 -5.45 -6.40
CA THR A 199 -11.74 -4.47 -6.93
C THR A 199 -12.60 -5.04 -8.06
N VAL A 200 -12.23 -6.18 -8.64
CA VAL A 200 -12.98 -6.80 -9.73
C VAL A 200 -13.51 -8.21 -9.39
N THR A 201 -13.01 -8.86 -8.33
CA THR A 201 -13.39 -10.24 -8.00
C THR A 201 -14.01 -10.46 -6.63
N CYS A 202 -13.90 -9.50 -5.70
CA CYS A 202 -14.36 -9.71 -4.33
C CYS A 202 -15.13 -8.52 -3.74
N LEU A 203 -14.65 -7.30 -3.96
CA LEU A 203 -15.34 -6.12 -3.47
C LEU A 203 -16.70 -5.95 -4.19
N PRO A 204 -17.72 -5.39 -3.54
CA PRO A 204 -19.05 -5.22 -4.13
C PRO A 204 -19.04 -4.38 -5.41
N GLU A 205 -18.19 -3.35 -5.43
CA GLU A 205 -17.91 -2.52 -6.58
C GLU A 205 -16.40 -2.28 -6.70
N PHE A 206 -15.94 -1.90 -7.89
CA PHE A 206 -14.58 -1.40 -8.05
C PHE A 206 -14.40 -0.12 -7.26
N TRP A 207 -13.22 0.06 -6.67
CA TRP A 207 -12.94 1.27 -5.91
C TRP A 207 -12.95 2.52 -6.79
N LYS A 208 -13.64 3.54 -6.31
CA LYS A 208 -13.56 4.91 -6.81
C LYS A 208 -12.60 5.69 -5.89
N VAL A 209 -11.57 6.27 -6.47
CA VAL A 209 -10.55 7.05 -5.76
C VAL A 209 -10.71 8.53 -6.07
N MET A 210 -10.74 9.35 -5.01
CA MET A 210 -10.53 10.80 -5.13
C MET A 210 -9.03 11.08 -5.01
N VAL A 211 -8.40 11.52 -6.09
CA VAL A 211 -6.96 11.75 -6.17
C VAL A 211 -6.65 13.24 -6.39
N SER A 212 -5.64 13.76 -5.71
CA SER A 212 -5.16 15.12 -5.94
C SER A 212 -4.45 15.24 -7.28
N GLU A 213 -4.86 16.20 -8.14
CA GLU A 213 -4.22 16.40 -9.46
C GLU A 213 -2.77 16.90 -9.33
N ALA A 214 -2.52 17.84 -8.42
CA ALA A 214 -1.17 18.17 -7.99
C ALA A 214 -0.78 17.22 -6.84
N PRO A 215 0.22 16.33 -7.00
CA PRO A 215 0.50 15.30 -6.00
C PRO A 215 1.03 15.91 -4.69
N ARG A 216 0.42 15.52 -3.57
CA ARG A 216 0.81 15.85 -2.18
C ARG A 216 1.74 14.79 -1.57
N ILE A 217 2.01 13.75 -2.34
CA ILE A 217 2.96 12.68 -2.04
C ILE A 217 3.79 12.40 -3.29
N PHE A 218 5.07 12.14 -3.12
CA PHE A 218 6.02 11.87 -4.20
C PHE A 218 6.80 10.61 -3.86
N HIS A 219 7.12 9.81 -4.88
CA HIS A 219 8.09 8.73 -4.75
C HIS A 219 9.50 9.32 -4.85
N ALA A 220 10.21 9.34 -3.73
CA ALA A 220 11.62 9.75 -3.65
C ALA A 220 12.58 8.56 -3.83
N GLY A 221 12.05 7.34 -3.85
CA GLY A 221 12.80 6.13 -4.17
C GLY A 221 13.40 6.21 -5.57
N ASP A 222 14.72 6.33 -5.64
CA ASP A 222 15.54 6.17 -6.85
C ASP A 222 16.15 4.76 -6.93
N CYS A 223 15.89 3.94 -5.90
CA CYS A 223 16.30 2.57 -5.74
C CYS A 223 15.35 1.82 -4.79
N GLY A 224 15.22 0.51 -4.96
CA GLY A 224 14.24 -0.34 -4.29
C GLY A 224 14.30 -1.76 -4.83
N MET A 225 13.38 -2.65 -4.44
CA MET A 225 13.43 -4.08 -4.80
C MET A 225 13.51 -4.36 -6.32
N HIS A 226 13.11 -3.41 -7.16
CA HIS A 226 13.08 -3.53 -8.62
C HIS A 226 14.15 -2.70 -9.35
N HIS A 227 15.00 -1.93 -8.66
CA HIS A 227 15.98 -1.05 -9.30
C HIS A 227 17.38 -1.68 -9.33
N LYS A 228 17.99 -1.75 -10.52
CA LYS A 228 19.36 -2.27 -10.75
C LYS A 228 20.47 -1.20 -10.62
N LYS A 229 20.13 0.09 -10.42
CA LYS A 229 21.09 1.20 -10.43
C LYS A 229 21.44 1.68 -9.02
N ALA A 230 22.63 2.27 -8.87
CA ALA A 230 23.10 2.87 -7.63
C ALA A 230 22.21 4.06 -7.22
N CYS A 231 21.75 4.05 -5.96
CA CYS A 231 20.86 5.05 -5.40
C CYS A 231 21.45 6.47 -5.47
N LYS A 232 20.68 7.46 -5.93
CA LYS A 232 20.96 8.88 -5.68
C LYS A 232 19.78 9.57 -4.96
N PRO A 233 19.54 9.25 -3.67
CA PRO A 233 18.38 9.79 -2.92
C PRO A 233 18.36 11.33 -2.89
N THR A 234 19.54 11.95 -2.84
CA THR A 234 19.67 13.42 -2.80
C THR A 234 19.13 14.10 -4.05
N SER A 235 19.34 13.54 -5.26
CA SER A 235 18.90 14.21 -6.49
C SER A 235 17.38 14.20 -6.67
N GLN A 236 16.71 13.10 -6.30
CA GLN A 236 15.24 13.05 -6.37
C GLN A 236 14.63 14.00 -5.34
N ARG A 237 15.18 14.03 -4.13
CA ARG A 237 14.75 14.97 -3.11
C ARG A 237 14.90 16.43 -3.57
N THR A 238 16.05 16.83 -4.09
CA THR A 238 16.27 18.20 -4.60
C THR A 238 15.27 18.56 -5.71
N LYS A 239 14.94 17.60 -6.59
CA LYS A 239 13.93 17.80 -7.65
C LYS A 239 12.54 18.06 -7.05
N ILE A 240 12.13 17.27 -6.06
CA ILE A 240 10.85 17.44 -5.37
C ILE A 240 10.80 18.79 -4.64
N GLU A 241 11.86 19.14 -3.90
CA GLU A 241 11.97 20.42 -3.19
C GLU A 241 11.91 21.62 -4.15
N SER A 242 12.57 21.56 -5.31
CA SER A 242 12.55 22.61 -6.34
C SER A 242 11.13 22.86 -6.89
N ILE A 243 10.39 21.79 -7.14
CA ILE A 243 8.99 21.87 -7.60
C ILE A 243 8.11 22.52 -6.52
N LEU A 244 8.24 22.07 -5.28
CA LEU A 244 7.45 22.60 -4.17
C LEU A 244 7.78 24.08 -3.89
N GLN A 245 9.05 24.46 -4.00
CA GLN A 245 9.49 25.84 -3.82
C GLN A 245 8.96 26.75 -4.94
N SER A 246 9.07 26.33 -6.20
CA SER A 246 8.55 27.09 -7.35
C SER A 246 7.03 27.22 -7.34
N SER A 247 6.32 26.31 -6.66
CA SER A 247 4.86 26.29 -6.54
C SER A 247 4.34 26.74 -5.18
N SER A 248 5.20 27.29 -4.32
CA SER A 248 4.89 27.59 -2.91
C SER A 248 3.69 28.52 -2.71
N SER A 249 3.49 29.49 -3.62
CA SER A 249 2.35 30.43 -3.59
C SER A 249 1.01 29.78 -3.93
N GLN A 250 1.00 28.55 -4.46
CA GLN A 250 -0.19 27.81 -4.86
C GLN A 250 -0.56 26.67 -3.89
N LEU A 251 0.26 26.42 -2.87
CA LEU A 251 -0.03 25.49 -1.78
C LEU A 251 -1.11 26.05 -0.86
N PHE A 252 -1.71 25.19 -0.04
CA PHE A 252 -2.78 25.57 0.90
C PHE A 252 -3.99 26.25 0.22
N PRO A 253 -4.62 25.60 -0.79
CA PRO A 253 -5.77 26.17 -1.49
C PRO A 253 -6.98 26.32 -0.55
N LYS A 254 -7.72 27.43 -0.65
CA LYS A 254 -8.88 27.68 0.24
C LYS A 254 -10.03 26.67 0.06
N SER A 255 -10.18 26.12 -1.14
CA SER A 255 -11.19 25.13 -1.50
C SER A 255 -10.65 24.20 -2.59
N LEU A 256 -11.31 23.07 -2.77
CA LEU A 256 -10.99 22.10 -3.82
C LEU A 256 -12.12 22.02 -4.84
N LEU A 257 -11.77 21.80 -6.11
CA LEU A 257 -12.67 21.56 -7.22
C LEU A 257 -12.56 20.10 -7.65
N MET A 258 -13.69 19.42 -7.76
CA MET A 258 -13.73 18.00 -8.15
C MET A 258 -14.08 17.85 -9.63
N ILE A 259 -13.34 16.97 -10.31
CA ILE A 259 -13.59 16.56 -11.68
C ILE A 259 -13.81 15.04 -11.70
N LYS A 260 -14.98 14.57 -12.16
CA LYS A 260 -15.25 13.13 -12.27
C LYS A 260 -14.77 12.60 -13.63
N ARG A 261 -13.96 11.54 -13.61
CA ARG A 261 -13.43 10.83 -14.79
C ARG A 261 -13.51 9.31 -14.57
N LEU A 262 -14.72 8.84 -14.35
CA LEU A 262 -14.99 7.42 -14.21
C LEU A 262 -15.10 6.75 -15.59
N PRO A 263 -14.58 5.52 -15.75
CA PRO A 263 -14.72 4.80 -17.00
C PRO A 263 -16.19 4.42 -17.22
N ALA A 264 -16.64 4.47 -18.48
CA ALA A 264 -18.00 4.06 -18.85
C ALA A 264 -18.21 2.54 -18.76
N VAL A 265 -17.11 1.77 -18.84
CA VAL A 265 -17.04 0.32 -18.70
C VAL A 265 -16.17 0.01 -17.48
N GLY A 266 -16.47 -1.08 -16.77
CA GLY A 266 -15.75 -1.47 -15.55
C GLY A 266 -14.24 -1.66 -15.74
N VAL A 267 -13.54 -1.95 -14.63
CA VAL A 267 -12.09 -2.19 -14.64
C VAL A 267 -11.80 -3.66 -14.98
N SER A 268 -10.87 -3.90 -15.90
CA SER A 268 -10.46 -5.27 -16.25
C SER A 268 -9.53 -5.88 -15.21
N PRO A 269 -9.58 -7.22 -15.01
CA PRO A 269 -8.64 -7.91 -14.14
C PRO A 269 -7.20 -7.83 -14.66
N HIS A 270 -6.26 -7.78 -13.72
CA HIS A 270 -4.82 -7.84 -13.99
C HIS A 270 -4.34 -9.26 -14.27
N VAL A 271 -3.28 -9.39 -15.06
CA VAL A 271 -2.58 -10.67 -15.29
C VAL A 271 -1.62 -10.92 -14.13
N LYS A 272 -1.82 -12.00 -13.38
CA LYS A 272 -0.98 -12.41 -12.24
C LYS A 272 0.53 -12.24 -12.48
N ASN A 273 1.25 -11.69 -11.50
CA ASN A 273 2.72 -11.67 -11.51
C ASN A 273 3.39 -12.92 -10.89
N GLY A 274 2.61 -13.81 -10.24
CA GLY A 274 3.14 -15.03 -9.60
C GLY A 274 3.75 -14.76 -8.23
N GLY A 275 4.72 -15.59 -7.83
CA GLY A 275 5.49 -15.44 -6.58
C GLY A 275 4.69 -15.67 -5.29
N TRP A 276 3.44 -16.11 -5.35
CA TRP A 276 2.55 -16.28 -4.20
C TRP A 276 1.73 -17.58 -4.31
N GLY A 277 2.35 -18.66 -4.77
CA GLY A 277 1.73 -20.00 -4.87
C GLY A 277 1.84 -20.87 -3.62
N ASP A 278 2.75 -20.53 -2.70
CA ASP A 278 3.03 -21.35 -1.51
C ASP A 278 1.93 -21.25 -0.45
N ILE A 279 1.29 -22.38 -0.13
CA ILE A 279 0.18 -22.42 0.84
C ILE A 279 0.55 -21.91 2.23
N ARG A 280 1.83 -21.95 2.61
CA ARG A 280 2.27 -21.44 3.91
C ARG A 280 2.17 -19.92 3.95
N ASP A 281 2.46 -19.23 2.84
CA ASP A 281 2.22 -17.79 2.71
C ASP A 281 0.72 -17.49 2.75
N HIS A 282 -0.12 -18.32 2.12
CA HIS A 282 -1.58 -18.13 2.17
C HIS A 282 -2.11 -18.22 3.61
N GLU A 283 -1.75 -19.27 4.33
CA GLU A 283 -2.25 -19.51 5.69
C GLU A 283 -1.70 -18.50 6.70
N LEU A 284 -0.42 -18.12 6.59
CA LEU A 284 0.12 -17.05 7.42
C LEU A 284 -0.60 -15.73 7.17
N CYS A 285 -0.87 -15.37 5.91
CA CYS A 285 -1.60 -14.15 5.57
C CYS A 285 -3.02 -14.14 6.14
N LYS A 286 -3.76 -15.26 6.00
CA LYS A 286 -5.11 -15.41 6.57
C LYS A 286 -5.12 -15.34 8.09
N SER A 287 -4.06 -15.83 8.73
CA SER A 287 -3.96 -15.88 10.18
C SER A 287 -3.95 -14.52 10.86
N TYR A 288 -3.55 -13.44 10.17
CA TYR A 288 -3.41 -12.11 10.79
C TYR A 288 -4.69 -11.58 11.42
N ARG A 289 -5.87 -11.93 10.88
CA ARG A 289 -7.16 -11.57 11.50
C ARG A 289 -7.43 -12.28 12.83
N ARG A 290 -6.85 -13.47 13.00
CA ARG A 290 -7.15 -14.40 14.10
C ARG A 290 -6.10 -14.34 15.21
N LEU A 291 -4.84 -14.08 14.84
CA LEU A 291 -3.73 -14.00 15.79
C LEU A 291 -3.91 -12.79 16.73
N GLN A 292 -3.71 -13.01 18.03
CA GLN A 292 -3.97 -12.02 19.07
C GLN A 292 -2.83 -11.01 19.25
#